data_AF-A0A353UDZ3-F1
#
_entry.id   AF-A0A353UDZ3-F1
#
_cell.length_a   1.000
_cell.length_b   1.000
_cell.length_c   1.000
_cell.angle_alpha   90.00
_cell.angle_beta   90.00
_cell.angle_gamma   90.00
#
_symmetry.space_group_name_H-M   'P 1'
#
loop_
_entity.id
_entity.type
_entity.pdbx_description
1 polymer ?
#
loop_
_entity_poly.entity_id
_entity_poly.type
_entity_poly.pdbx_seq_one_letter_code
_entity_poly.pdbx_strand_id
1 'polypeptide(L)'
;MPGEILKKKREELGYNLKEIAKTLKIRSDYLKAIEEGTFEKLPVEVYTKGYIREYAKFLKTDPEVVIKAYIEKLSPPVIEKQPDPITPAENTVKEEKTDKRYSATAITLSAAAVAALLIAFSLLFFAPEEPKTPLPEKTAPTPPALQPGSHVQEKENIKKAKTEAAANPQVEKTAKEHSLEILASDKTWILVTIDNTESKELLLNKGESAKLSAKKGFSLKIGNAGGIKLIFDGKDMGLPGENGKVITLNLPSDINFTR
;
A
#
# COMPACT_ATOMS: atom_id res chain seq x y z
N MET A 1 -26.60 -13.15 -13.56
CA MET A 1 -25.15 -12.80 -13.54
C MET A 1 -24.61 -12.83 -12.12
N PRO A 2 -23.30 -13.06 -11.88
CA PRO A 2 -22.72 -13.01 -10.52
C PRO A 2 -22.98 -11.67 -9.80
N GLY A 3 -22.93 -10.56 -10.53
CA GLY A 3 -23.29 -9.23 -10.00
C GLY A 3 -24.74 -9.10 -9.53
N GLU A 4 -25.69 -9.73 -10.25
CA GLU A 4 -27.11 -9.72 -9.87
C GLU A 4 -27.38 -10.51 -8.59
N ILE A 5 -26.64 -11.61 -8.38
CA ILE A 5 -26.75 -12.41 -7.14
C ILE A 5 -26.36 -11.55 -5.94
N LEU A 6 -25.23 -10.84 -6.03
CA LEU A 6 -24.76 -9.94 -4.98
C LEU A 6 -25.72 -8.76 -4.77
N LYS A 7 -26.19 -8.15 -5.86
CA LYS A 7 -27.15 -7.04 -5.82
C LYS A 7 -28.45 -7.44 -5.10
N LYS A 8 -29.04 -8.56 -5.53
CA LYS A 8 -30.26 -9.10 -4.92
C LYS A 8 -30.03 -9.37 -3.45
N LYS A 9 -28.89 -9.97 -3.08
CA LYS A 9 -28.60 -10.27 -1.68
C LYS A 9 -28.41 -9.03 -0.82
N ARG A 10 -27.77 -7.98 -1.36
CA ARG A 10 -27.67 -6.67 -0.70
C ARG A 10 -29.05 -6.07 -0.43
N GLU A 11 -29.93 -6.10 -1.44
CA GLU A 11 -31.28 -5.55 -1.37
C GLU A 11 -32.16 -6.32 -0.38
N GLU A 12 -32.08 -7.66 -0.36
CA GLU A 12 -32.74 -8.51 0.65
C GLU A 12 -32.32 -8.17 2.09
N LEU A 13 -31.06 -7.81 2.28
CA LEU A 13 -30.51 -7.44 3.59
C LEU A 13 -30.75 -5.95 3.92
N GLY A 14 -31.34 -5.17 3.02
CA GLY A 14 -31.64 -3.76 3.22
C GLY A 14 -30.41 -2.85 3.27
N TYR A 15 -29.24 -3.31 2.81
CA TYR A 15 -28.01 -2.53 2.92
C TYR A 15 -27.88 -1.47 1.82
N ASN A 16 -27.40 -0.29 2.21
CA ASN A 16 -26.99 0.74 1.27
C ASN A 16 -25.60 0.43 0.70
N LEU A 17 -25.46 0.49 -0.63
CA LEU A 17 -24.19 0.22 -1.31
C LEU A 17 -23.03 1.12 -0.84
N LYS A 18 -23.31 2.39 -0.53
CA LYS A 18 -22.29 3.35 -0.03
C LYS A 18 -21.81 3.00 1.38
N GLU A 19 -22.68 2.45 2.22
CA GLU A 19 -22.32 2.02 3.58
C GLU A 19 -21.45 0.77 3.55
N ILE A 20 -21.80 -0.19 2.70
CA ILE A 20 -20.96 -1.37 2.45
C ILE A 20 -19.59 -0.93 1.91
N ALA A 21 -19.57 -0.06 0.91
CA ALA A 21 -18.33 0.49 0.34
C ALA A 21 -17.41 1.09 1.42
N LYS A 22 -17.98 1.90 2.32
CA LYS A 22 -17.25 2.48 3.46
C LYS A 22 -16.71 1.39 4.41
N THR A 23 -17.54 0.40 4.72
CA THR A 23 -17.18 -0.69 5.65
C THR A 23 -16.06 -1.56 5.09
N LEU A 24 -16.17 -1.94 3.82
CA LEU A 24 -15.18 -2.77 3.14
C LEU A 24 -13.95 -1.98 2.67
N LYS A 25 -13.97 -0.65 2.78
CA LYS A 25 -12.94 0.25 2.22
C LYS A 25 -12.72 0.02 0.72
N ILE A 26 -13.81 -0.26 0.00
CA ILE A 26 -13.84 -0.42 -1.46
C ILE A 26 -14.61 0.77 -2.04
N ARG A 27 -14.16 1.35 -3.16
CA ARG A 27 -14.89 2.45 -3.80
C ARG A 27 -16.32 1.99 -4.16
N SER A 28 -17.31 2.82 -3.88
CA SER A 28 -18.71 2.53 -4.21
C SER A 28 -18.91 2.24 -5.69
N ASP A 29 -18.17 2.95 -6.55
CA ASP A 29 -18.22 2.77 -8.00
C ASP A 29 -17.78 1.37 -8.42
N TYR A 30 -16.84 0.75 -7.69
CA TYR A 30 -16.39 -0.61 -7.97
C TYR A 30 -17.41 -1.65 -7.54
N LEU A 31 -18.03 -1.49 -6.35
CA LEU A 31 -19.11 -2.39 -5.95
C LEU A 31 -20.31 -2.28 -6.90
N LYS A 32 -20.62 -1.07 -7.35
CA LYS A 32 -21.64 -0.83 -8.38
C LYS A 32 -21.28 -1.51 -9.70
N ALA A 33 -20.05 -1.34 -10.18
CA ALA A 33 -19.58 -1.99 -11.40
C ALA A 33 -19.57 -3.52 -11.31
N ILE A 34 -19.32 -4.09 -10.13
CA ILE A 34 -19.46 -5.53 -9.86
C ILE A 34 -20.93 -5.96 -9.97
N GLU A 35 -21.87 -5.22 -9.38
CA GLU A 35 -23.31 -5.52 -9.47
C GLU A 35 -23.86 -5.42 -10.90
N GLU A 36 -23.39 -4.43 -11.66
CA GLU A 36 -23.82 -4.16 -13.04
C GLU A 36 -23.08 -5.01 -14.08
N GLY A 37 -22.01 -5.71 -13.68
CA GLY A 37 -21.16 -6.48 -14.59
C GLY A 37 -20.33 -5.64 -15.55
N THR A 38 -20.14 -4.35 -15.26
CA THR A 38 -19.33 -3.42 -16.06
C THR A 38 -17.85 -3.51 -15.68
N PHE A 39 -17.24 -4.67 -15.95
CA PHE A 39 -15.90 -5.00 -15.46
C PHE A 39 -14.77 -4.13 -16.02
N GLU A 40 -15.00 -3.45 -17.16
CA GLU A 40 -14.05 -2.48 -17.76
C GLU A 40 -13.73 -1.30 -16.83
N LYS A 41 -14.63 -0.99 -15.88
CA LYS A 41 -14.47 0.11 -14.90
C LYS A 41 -13.72 -0.31 -13.63
N LEU A 42 -13.38 -1.59 -13.52
CA LEU A 42 -12.72 -2.16 -12.35
C LEU A 42 -11.19 -2.09 -12.51
N PRO A 43 -10.44 -2.06 -11.40
CA PRO A 43 -8.99 -2.15 -11.47
C PRO A 43 -8.54 -3.54 -11.96
N VAL A 44 -7.23 -3.68 -12.14
CA VAL A 44 -6.55 -4.94 -12.46
C VAL A 44 -7.16 -6.16 -11.73
N GLU A 45 -7.35 -7.24 -12.49
CA GLU A 45 -8.17 -8.41 -12.14
C GLU A 45 -7.87 -9.00 -10.75
N VAL A 46 -6.60 -8.99 -10.34
CA VAL A 46 -6.15 -9.49 -9.03
C VAL A 46 -6.89 -8.78 -7.89
N TYR A 47 -7.06 -7.46 -7.95
CA TYR A 47 -7.79 -6.69 -6.95
C TYR A 47 -9.30 -6.91 -7.06
N THR A 48 -9.82 -7.00 -8.28
CA THR A 48 -11.24 -7.24 -8.53
C THR A 48 -11.72 -8.54 -7.91
N LYS A 49 -10.96 -9.63 -8.06
CA LYS A 49 -11.26 -10.91 -7.38
C LYS A 49 -11.30 -10.76 -5.86
N GLY A 50 -10.39 -9.95 -5.30
CA GLY A 50 -10.38 -9.60 -3.88
C GLY A 50 -11.67 -8.88 -3.45
N TYR A 51 -12.10 -7.87 -4.21
CA TYR A 51 -13.32 -7.12 -3.91
C TYR A 51 -14.58 -7.98 -4.01
N ILE A 52 -14.66 -8.85 -5.01
CA ILE A 52 -15.78 -9.79 -5.17
C ILE A 52 -15.85 -10.74 -3.96
N ARG A 53 -14.70 -11.28 -3.50
CA ARG A 53 -14.65 -12.14 -2.29
C ARG A 53 -15.16 -11.41 -1.06
N GLU A 54 -14.60 -10.25 -0.76
CA GLU A 54 -14.96 -9.49 0.43
C GLU A 54 -16.42 -9.07 0.41
N TYR A 55 -16.93 -8.69 -0.76
CA TYR A 55 -18.33 -8.33 -0.91
C TYR A 55 -19.27 -9.54 -0.73
N ALA A 56 -18.95 -10.69 -1.33
CA ALA A 56 -19.71 -11.93 -1.15
C ALA A 56 -19.73 -12.37 0.33
N LYS A 57 -18.58 -12.34 1.01
CA LYS A 57 -18.49 -12.63 2.46
C LYS A 57 -19.36 -11.70 3.29
N PHE A 58 -19.31 -10.39 3.02
CA PHE A 58 -20.14 -9.39 3.71
C PHE A 58 -21.64 -9.71 3.56
N LEU A 59 -22.05 -10.11 2.37
CA LEU A 59 -23.44 -10.49 2.06
C LEU A 59 -23.79 -11.93 2.46
N LYS A 60 -22.89 -12.64 3.14
CA LYS A 60 -23.06 -14.05 3.55
C LYS A 60 -23.41 -14.96 2.35
N THR A 61 -22.82 -14.66 1.20
CA THR A 61 -22.90 -15.46 -0.03
C THR A 61 -21.59 -16.22 -0.19
N ASP A 62 -21.63 -17.43 -0.74
CA ASP A 62 -20.43 -18.21 -1.00
C ASP A 62 -19.51 -17.47 -2.00
N PRO A 63 -18.31 -17.04 -1.58
CA PRO A 63 -17.41 -16.28 -2.44
C PRO A 63 -16.89 -17.10 -3.62
N GLU A 64 -16.70 -18.41 -3.48
CA GLU A 64 -16.12 -19.24 -4.53
C GLU A 64 -17.09 -19.43 -5.70
N VAL A 65 -18.38 -19.55 -5.40
CA VAL A 65 -19.45 -19.61 -6.41
C VAL A 65 -19.47 -18.33 -7.25
N VAL A 66 -19.39 -17.17 -6.59
CA VAL A 66 -19.46 -15.87 -7.27
C VAL A 66 -18.22 -15.61 -8.12
N ILE A 67 -17.03 -15.96 -7.62
CA ILE A 67 -15.77 -15.81 -8.37
C ILE A 67 -15.74 -16.72 -9.58
N LYS A 68 -16.15 -17.98 -9.43
CA LYS A 68 -16.16 -18.93 -10.54
C LYS A 68 -17.02 -18.40 -11.70
N ALA A 69 -18.22 -17.92 -11.38
CA ALA A 69 -19.12 -17.29 -12.36
C ALA A 69 -18.54 -15.99 -12.97
N TYR A 70 -17.71 -15.25 -12.22
CA TYR A 70 -16.99 -14.09 -12.72
C TYR A 70 -15.88 -14.48 -13.71
N ILE A 71 -15.07 -15.49 -13.38
CA ILE A 71 -13.96 -15.98 -14.23
C ILE A 71 -14.50 -16.55 -15.55
N GLU A 72 -15.55 -17.37 -15.48
CA GLU A 72 -16.17 -17.97 -16.66
C GLU A 72 -16.65 -16.92 -17.68
N LYS A 73 -17.01 -15.72 -17.22
CA LYS A 73 -17.47 -14.64 -18.08
C LYS A 73 -16.32 -13.79 -18.67
N LEU A 74 -15.16 -13.77 -18.02
CA LEU A 74 -13.98 -13.05 -18.52
C LEU A 74 -13.14 -13.89 -19.47
N SER A 75 -13.19 -15.21 -19.33
CA SER A 75 -12.60 -16.11 -20.30
C SER A 75 -13.48 -16.14 -21.55
N PRO A 76 -13.00 -15.74 -22.74
CA PRO A 76 -13.62 -16.22 -23.97
C PRO A 76 -13.65 -17.76 -23.94
N PRO A 77 -14.56 -18.44 -24.66
CA PRO A 77 -14.42 -19.87 -24.85
C PRO A 77 -12.99 -20.12 -25.29
N VAL A 78 -12.25 -20.86 -24.47
CA VAL A 78 -10.94 -21.34 -24.87
C VAL A 78 -11.26 -22.17 -26.10
N ILE A 79 -10.96 -21.65 -27.30
CA ILE A 79 -10.66 -22.52 -28.42
C ILE A 79 -9.49 -23.30 -27.89
N GLU A 80 -9.79 -24.52 -27.46
CA GLU A 80 -8.84 -25.55 -27.12
C GLU A 80 -7.95 -25.64 -28.35
N LYS A 81 -6.81 -24.95 -28.33
CA LYS A 81 -5.78 -25.16 -29.33
C LYS A 81 -5.47 -26.63 -29.18
N GLN A 82 -5.84 -27.41 -30.21
CA GLN A 82 -5.45 -28.81 -30.30
C GLN A 82 -3.98 -28.90 -29.92
N PRO A 83 -3.60 -29.78 -28.99
CA PRO A 83 -2.21 -29.94 -28.63
C PRO A 83 -1.44 -30.29 -29.90
N ASP A 84 -0.38 -29.53 -30.18
CA ASP A 84 0.64 -29.91 -31.16
C ASP A 84 1.07 -31.36 -30.90
N PRO A 85 1.38 -32.15 -31.94
CA PRO A 85 1.69 -33.56 -31.79
C PRO A 85 2.81 -33.80 -30.77
N ILE A 86 2.39 -34.46 -29.69
CA ILE A 86 3.12 -35.17 -28.63
C ILE A 86 4.60 -35.41 -28.98
N THR A 87 5.50 -34.67 -28.33
CA THR A 87 6.87 -35.16 -28.06
C THR A 87 6.88 -35.67 -26.62
N PRO A 88 7.16 -36.96 -26.35
CA PRO A 88 7.03 -37.53 -25.02
C PRO A 88 8.19 -37.09 -24.10
N ALA A 89 7.88 -36.39 -23.02
CA ALA A 89 8.66 -36.38 -21.78
C ALA A 89 7.76 -35.96 -20.60
N GLU A 90 7.02 -36.96 -20.11
CA GLU A 90 6.93 -37.33 -18.69
C GLU A 90 7.06 -36.20 -17.66
N ASN A 91 5.92 -35.76 -17.12
CA ASN A 91 5.66 -35.75 -15.68
C ASN A 91 4.17 -35.47 -15.45
N THR A 92 3.43 -36.55 -15.25
CA THR A 92 2.02 -36.62 -14.87
C THR A 92 1.81 -36.06 -13.47
N VAL A 93 1.24 -34.85 -13.35
CA VAL A 93 0.61 -34.44 -12.09
C VAL A 93 -0.81 -35.00 -12.11
N LYS A 94 -1.00 -36.11 -11.38
CA LYS A 94 -2.31 -36.68 -11.05
C LYS A 94 -3.18 -35.60 -10.37
N GLU A 95 -4.42 -35.47 -10.85
CA GLU A 95 -5.49 -34.88 -10.04
C GLU A 95 -5.77 -35.80 -8.84
N GLU A 96 -5.39 -35.38 -7.64
CA GLU A 96 -5.89 -36.01 -6.42
C GLU A 96 -7.11 -35.25 -5.89
N LYS A 97 -8.30 -35.77 -6.20
CA LYS A 97 -9.46 -35.63 -5.33
C LYS A 97 -9.15 -36.31 -4.00
N THR A 98 -8.93 -35.54 -2.94
CA THR A 98 -8.93 -36.07 -1.57
C THR A 98 -10.15 -35.55 -0.82
N ASP A 99 -11.16 -36.43 -0.73
CA ASP A 99 -12.32 -36.26 0.13
C ASP A 99 -11.87 -36.25 1.60
N LYS A 100 -11.60 -35.07 2.15
CA LYS A 100 -11.18 -34.94 3.54
C LYS A 100 -12.40 -34.93 4.46
N ARG A 101 -12.86 -36.13 4.83
CA ARG A 101 -13.78 -36.37 5.94
C ARG A 101 -13.09 -35.93 7.24
N TYR A 102 -13.46 -34.76 7.74
CA TYR A 102 -13.01 -34.26 9.05
C TYR A 102 -13.57 -35.18 10.14
N SER A 103 -12.70 -35.99 10.78
CA SER A 103 -13.09 -36.78 11.94
C SER A 103 -13.14 -35.89 13.19
N ALA A 104 -14.20 -36.06 13.96
CA ALA A 104 -14.60 -35.22 15.09
C ALA A 104 -13.66 -35.26 16.32
N THR A 105 -12.45 -35.82 16.21
CA THR A 105 -11.49 -35.94 17.31
C THR A 105 -10.41 -34.84 17.31
N ALA A 106 -10.28 -34.06 16.24
CA ALA A 106 -9.30 -32.95 16.17
C ALA A 106 -9.83 -31.60 16.71
N ILE A 107 -11.12 -31.50 17.06
CA ILE A 107 -11.74 -30.26 17.54
C ILE A 107 -11.61 -30.09 19.07
N THR A 108 -11.37 -31.15 19.84
CA THR A 108 -11.30 -31.06 21.31
C THR A 108 -9.94 -30.58 21.84
N LEU A 109 -8.84 -30.80 21.10
CA LEU A 109 -7.49 -30.41 21.53
C LEU A 109 -7.18 -28.91 21.39
N SER A 110 -7.86 -28.18 20.50
CA SER A 110 -7.65 -26.74 20.33
C SER A 110 -8.38 -25.89 21.37
N ALA A 111 -9.52 -26.35 21.90
CA ALA A 111 -10.29 -25.62 22.90
C ALA A 111 -9.60 -25.55 24.28
N ALA A 112 -8.92 -26.62 24.69
CA ALA A 112 -8.22 -26.67 25.98
C ALA A 112 -6.99 -25.73 26.02
N ALA A 113 -6.25 -25.62 24.92
CA ALA A 113 -5.11 -24.71 24.80
C ALA A 113 -5.54 -23.23 24.85
N VAL A 114 -6.67 -22.90 24.21
CA VAL A 114 -7.23 -21.54 24.24
C VAL A 114 -7.74 -21.19 25.65
N ALA A 115 -8.40 -22.12 26.34
CA ALA A 115 -8.84 -21.90 27.72
C ALA A 115 -7.67 -21.70 28.69
N ALA A 116 -6.59 -22.49 28.57
CA ALA A 116 -5.40 -22.33 29.39
C ALA A 116 -4.71 -20.97 29.16
N LEU A 117 -4.63 -20.51 27.90
CA LEU A 117 -4.10 -19.19 27.57
C LEU A 117 -4.96 -18.05 28.12
N LEU A 118 -6.29 -18.18 28.09
CA LEU A 118 -7.19 -17.18 28.67
C LEU A 118 -7.10 -17.12 30.20
N ILE A 119 -6.91 -18.26 30.88
CA ILE A 119 -6.70 -18.30 32.34
C ILE A 119 -5.36 -17.69 32.71
N ALA A 120 -4.28 -18.02 31.98
CA ALA A 120 -2.96 -17.43 32.20
C ALA A 120 -2.97 -15.90 31.97
N PHE A 121 -3.68 -15.43 30.93
CA PHE A 121 -3.86 -14.01 30.66
C PHE A 121 -4.68 -13.32 31.78
N SER A 122 -5.74 -13.96 32.28
CA SER A 122 -6.53 -13.45 33.40
C SER A 122 -5.69 -13.27 34.67
N LEU A 123 -4.83 -14.23 34.99
CA LEU A 123 -3.93 -14.14 36.16
C LEU A 123 -2.85 -13.06 36.00
N LEU A 124 -2.44 -12.73 34.78
CA LEU A 124 -1.41 -11.72 34.51
C LEU A 124 -1.96 -10.28 34.52
N PHE A 125 -3.25 -10.10 34.24
CA PHE A 125 -3.89 -8.78 34.15
C PHE A 125 -4.82 -8.43 35.32
N PHE A 126 -5.13 -9.38 36.21
CA PHE A 126 -6.02 -9.19 37.37
C PHE A 126 -5.35 -9.54 38.70
N ALA A 127 -4.04 -9.31 38.81
CA ALA A 127 -3.35 -9.35 40.11
C ALA A 127 -3.84 -8.19 40.99
N PRO A 128 -4.36 -8.44 42.20
CA PRO A 128 -4.85 -7.38 43.08
C PRO A 128 -3.68 -6.48 43.51
N GLU A 129 -3.79 -5.17 43.27
CA GLU A 129 -2.83 -4.19 43.77
C GLU A 129 -2.84 -4.21 45.31
N GLU A 130 -1.66 -4.38 45.90
CA GLU A 130 -1.53 -4.23 47.36
C GLU A 130 -1.89 -2.80 47.78
N PRO A 131 -2.60 -2.63 48.92
CA PRO A 131 -3.04 -1.33 49.39
C PRO A 131 -1.83 -0.46 49.75
N LYS A 132 -1.67 0.65 49.03
CA LYS A 132 -0.67 1.68 49.35
C LYS A 132 -1.09 2.43 50.63
N THR A 133 -0.40 2.15 51.73
CA THR A 133 -0.48 2.95 52.96
C THR A 133 0.02 4.38 52.67
N PRO A 134 -0.71 5.44 53.03
CA PRO A 134 -0.23 6.81 52.89
C PRO A 134 0.46 7.30 54.17
N LEU A 135 1.62 7.95 54.04
CA LEU A 135 2.33 8.69 55.09
C LEU A 135 3.34 9.66 54.43
N PRO A 136 3.65 10.82 55.04
CA PRO A 136 2.81 12.00 55.14
C PRO A 136 3.37 13.20 54.34
N GLU A 137 2.47 14.12 54.03
CA GLU A 137 2.69 15.43 53.41
C GLU A 137 3.54 16.35 54.33
N LYS A 138 4.64 16.89 53.80
CA LYS A 138 5.40 17.99 54.43
C LYS A 138 5.28 19.24 53.58
N THR A 139 4.67 20.24 54.20
CA THR A 139 4.36 21.59 53.74
C THR A 139 5.62 22.41 53.40
N ALA A 140 5.46 23.31 52.43
CA ALA A 140 6.44 24.21 51.78
C ALA A 140 7.13 25.25 52.70
N PRO A 141 8.06 26.10 52.19
CA PRO A 141 7.65 27.34 51.51
C PRO A 141 8.49 27.77 50.29
N THR A 142 7.89 28.69 49.54
CA THR A 142 8.24 29.36 48.26
C THR A 142 9.11 30.64 48.51
N PRO A 143 9.25 31.61 47.56
CA PRO A 143 10.20 31.89 46.43
C PRO A 143 11.11 33.15 46.72
N PRO A 144 11.60 34.06 45.80
CA PRO A 144 11.74 34.14 44.31
C PRO A 144 13.09 34.72 43.74
N ALA A 145 13.21 34.69 42.40
CA ALA A 145 13.87 35.67 41.49
C ALA A 145 15.38 35.64 41.11
N LEU A 146 15.63 36.15 39.87
CA LEU A 146 16.88 36.54 39.16
C LEU A 146 17.54 35.43 38.31
N GLN A 147 17.96 35.59 37.05
CA GLN A 147 17.76 36.49 35.90
C GLN A 147 18.61 35.87 34.73
N PRO A 148 18.52 36.36 33.47
CA PRO A 148 19.09 35.76 32.26
C PRO A 148 20.56 36.17 31.99
N GLY A 149 21.33 35.34 31.26
CA GLY A 149 22.62 35.77 30.70
C GLY A 149 23.57 34.65 30.27
N SER A 150 23.77 34.55 28.95
CA SER A 150 24.98 34.22 28.18
C SER A 150 26.03 33.23 28.70
N HIS A 151 26.32 32.21 27.88
CA HIS A 151 27.68 32.04 27.36
C HIS A 151 27.66 31.60 25.89
N VAL A 152 28.08 32.53 25.04
CA VAL A 152 28.63 32.30 23.70
C VAL A 152 30.10 31.90 23.87
N GLN A 153 30.54 30.92 23.08
CA GLN A 153 31.81 30.79 22.35
C GLN A 153 32.30 29.33 22.36
N GLU A 154 32.97 28.79 21.36
CA GLU A 154 33.22 29.11 19.95
C GLU A 154 34.10 27.96 19.46
N LYS A 155 34.17 27.82 18.13
CA LYS A 155 35.19 27.14 17.31
C LYS A 155 34.90 25.69 16.95
N GLU A 156 35.10 25.22 15.72
CA GLU A 156 35.52 25.82 14.45
C GLU A 156 35.69 24.61 13.53
N ASN A 157 34.97 24.51 12.41
CA ASN A 157 35.59 24.12 11.13
C ASN A 157 34.61 24.32 9.97
N ILE A 158 34.64 25.50 9.37
CA ILE A 158 34.17 25.73 8.01
C ILE A 158 35.40 25.70 7.10
N LYS A 159 35.57 24.61 6.34
CA LYS A 159 36.14 24.59 4.98
C LYS A 159 35.47 23.40 4.29
N LYS A 160 34.69 23.54 3.21
CA LYS A 160 35.11 24.12 1.94
C LYS A 160 33.87 24.32 1.04
N ALA A 161 33.44 25.56 0.88
CA ALA A 161 32.73 25.99 -0.32
C ALA A 161 33.71 26.89 -1.09
N LYS A 162 34.09 26.46 -2.30
CA LYS A 162 34.57 27.38 -3.32
C LYS A 162 33.90 27.01 -4.64
N THR A 163 32.98 27.89 -5.02
CA THR A 163 32.49 28.18 -6.35
C THR A 163 33.65 28.34 -7.34
N GLU A 164 33.59 27.65 -8.48
CA GLU A 164 34.03 28.23 -9.75
C GLU A 164 33.32 27.55 -10.92
N ALA A 165 32.52 28.35 -11.62
CA ALA A 165 31.88 28.03 -12.88
C ALA A 165 32.87 28.31 -14.02
N ALA A 166 33.05 27.36 -14.95
CA ALA A 166 33.20 27.58 -16.39
C ALA A 166 33.59 26.28 -17.11
N ALA A 167 32.82 25.94 -18.15
CA ALA A 167 33.21 25.22 -19.36
C ALA A 167 33.94 23.86 -19.25
N ASN A 168 33.26 22.75 -19.58
CA ASN A 168 33.27 22.12 -20.92
C ASN A 168 32.56 20.74 -20.82
N PRO A 169 31.85 20.28 -21.87
CA PRO A 169 30.94 19.16 -21.81
C PRO A 169 31.67 17.83 -22.03
N GLN A 170 31.39 16.83 -21.20
CA GLN A 170 31.64 15.45 -21.57
C GLN A 170 30.36 14.64 -21.55
N VAL A 171 29.93 14.41 -22.79
CA VAL A 171 29.08 13.30 -23.21
C VAL A 171 29.75 12.00 -22.79
N GLU A 172 29.11 11.26 -21.89
CA GLU A 172 29.15 9.80 -21.91
C GLU A 172 27.72 9.28 -22.03
N LYS A 173 27.24 9.32 -23.28
CA LYS A 173 26.24 8.36 -23.75
C LYS A 173 26.89 6.98 -23.65
N THR A 174 26.59 6.17 -22.64
CA THR A 174 26.43 4.71 -22.81
C THR A 174 25.69 4.08 -21.61
N ALA A 175 24.37 4.25 -21.57
CA ALA A 175 23.40 3.20 -21.25
C ALA A 175 22.01 3.80 -21.49
N LYS A 176 21.07 3.03 -22.04
CA LYS A 176 19.65 3.43 -22.12
C LYS A 176 19.05 3.39 -20.71
N GLU A 177 19.53 4.24 -19.83
CA GLU A 177 19.08 4.35 -18.46
C GLU A 177 18.44 5.72 -18.26
N HIS A 178 17.25 5.70 -17.69
CA HIS A 178 16.49 6.86 -17.32
C HIS A 178 17.01 7.44 -16.02
N SER A 179 17.16 8.76 -15.96
CA SER A 179 17.55 9.48 -14.76
C SER A 179 16.38 10.32 -14.25
N LEU A 180 16.10 10.21 -12.95
CA LEU A 180 15.10 11.01 -12.27
C LEU A 180 15.75 11.81 -11.14
N GLU A 181 15.53 13.11 -11.14
CA GLU A 181 15.92 14.03 -10.08
C GLU A 181 14.67 14.66 -9.47
N ILE A 182 14.62 14.66 -8.14
CA ILE A 182 13.50 15.10 -7.32
C ILE A 182 14.01 16.21 -6.41
N LEU A 183 13.41 17.39 -6.51
CA LEU A 183 13.76 18.56 -5.71
C LEU A 183 12.60 18.90 -4.77
N ALA A 184 12.79 18.76 -3.46
CA ALA A 184 11.74 19.02 -2.48
C ALA A 184 11.71 20.51 -2.10
N SER A 185 10.57 21.15 -2.33
CA SER A 185 10.26 22.51 -1.87
C SER A 185 9.54 22.53 -0.53
N ASP A 186 8.91 21.42 -0.15
CA ASP A 186 8.26 21.18 1.16
C ASP A 186 8.40 19.71 1.57
N LYS A 187 8.04 19.38 2.81
CA LYS A 187 8.06 18.00 3.30
C LYS A 187 7.14 17.10 2.46
N THR A 188 7.67 15.99 1.98
CA THR A 188 6.91 14.98 1.24
C THR A 188 7.46 13.58 1.50
N TRP A 189 6.60 12.58 1.43
CA TRP A 189 7.00 11.19 1.31
C TRP A 189 6.77 10.72 -0.11
N ILE A 190 7.65 9.88 -0.62
CA ILE A 190 7.64 9.37 -1.99
C ILE A 190 7.94 7.89 -1.94
N LEU A 191 7.01 7.07 -2.42
CA LEU A 191 7.31 5.68 -2.74
C LEU A 191 7.75 5.61 -4.21
N VAL A 192 8.99 5.21 -4.44
CA VAL A 192 9.53 5.00 -5.80
C VAL A 192 9.76 3.53 -6.05
N THR A 193 9.25 3.04 -7.17
CA THR A 193 9.52 1.70 -7.70
C THR A 193 10.36 1.82 -8.95
N ILE A 194 11.56 1.23 -8.94
CA ILE A 194 12.54 1.21 -10.03
C ILE A 194 12.36 -0.10 -10.81
N ASP A 195 12.21 0.01 -12.13
CA ASP A 195 12.13 -1.13 -13.06
C ASP A 195 11.07 -2.20 -12.74
N ASN A 196 10.05 -1.83 -11.94
CA ASN A 196 9.02 -2.71 -11.37
C ASN A 196 9.55 -3.82 -10.45
N THR A 197 10.79 -3.70 -9.96
CA THR A 197 11.43 -4.73 -9.11
C THR A 197 11.81 -4.22 -7.73
N GLU A 198 12.37 -3.02 -7.64
CA GLU A 198 12.87 -2.46 -6.38
C GLU A 198 11.96 -1.31 -5.94
N SER A 199 11.49 -1.33 -4.69
CA SER A 199 10.70 -0.23 -4.13
C SER A 199 11.40 0.39 -2.94
N LYS A 200 11.44 1.73 -2.90
CA LYS A 200 12.08 2.53 -1.86
C LYS A 200 11.15 3.64 -1.41
N GLU A 201 11.04 3.83 -0.10
CA GLU A 201 10.35 4.98 0.48
C GLU A 201 11.37 6.08 0.79
N LEU A 202 11.09 7.30 0.33
CA LEU A 202 11.91 8.48 0.53
C LEU A 202 11.08 9.51 1.28
N LEU A 203 11.59 9.99 2.41
CA LEU A 203 11.04 11.15 3.10
C LEU A 203 11.98 12.32 2.82
N LEU A 204 11.52 13.30 2.05
CA LEU A 204 12.29 14.50 1.72
C LEU A 204 11.74 15.69 2.51
N ASN A 205 12.64 16.42 3.14
CA ASN A 205 12.36 17.71 3.75
C ASN A 205 12.58 18.85 2.74
N LYS A 206 12.12 20.06 3.12
CA LYS A 206 12.31 21.26 2.31
C LYS A 206 13.80 21.53 2.02
N GLY A 207 14.13 21.66 0.74
CA GLY A 207 15.49 21.89 0.24
C GLY A 207 16.29 20.61 -0.01
N GLU A 208 15.78 19.44 0.35
CA GLU A 208 16.44 18.17 0.04
C GLU A 208 16.17 17.73 -1.40
N SER A 209 17.10 16.94 -1.95
CA SER A 209 17.00 16.40 -3.30
C SER A 209 17.39 14.93 -3.35
N ALA A 210 16.75 14.17 -4.23
CA ALA A 210 17.10 12.79 -4.51
C ALA A 210 17.32 12.58 -6.01
N LYS A 211 18.33 11.78 -6.37
CA LYS A 211 18.60 11.36 -7.74
C LYS A 211 18.58 9.85 -7.85
N LEU A 212 17.92 9.34 -8.87
CA LEU A 212 17.67 7.92 -9.10
C LEU A 212 17.95 7.58 -10.58
N SER A 213 18.31 6.31 -10.82
CA SER A 213 18.55 5.77 -12.16
C SER A 213 17.79 4.45 -12.34
N ALA A 214 17.26 4.22 -13.54
CA ALA A 214 16.47 3.03 -13.89
C ALA A 214 16.72 2.61 -15.34
N LYS A 215 16.59 1.32 -15.68
CA LYS A 215 16.74 0.85 -17.07
C LYS A 215 15.46 0.97 -17.90
N LYS A 216 14.31 0.80 -17.27
CA LYS A 216 12.97 0.82 -17.88
C LYS A 216 12.20 2.06 -17.47
N GLY A 217 12.26 2.46 -16.20
CA GLY A 217 11.53 3.61 -15.72
C GLY A 217 11.20 3.56 -14.24
N PHE A 218 10.31 4.46 -13.83
CA PHE A 218 9.94 4.68 -12.43
C PHE A 218 8.42 4.68 -12.27
N SER A 219 7.92 4.03 -11.22
CA SER A 219 6.57 4.29 -10.70
C SER A 219 6.71 5.06 -9.38
N LEU A 220 6.09 6.22 -9.30
CA LEU A 220 6.19 7.14 -8.18
C LEU A 220 4.81 7.28 -7.56
N LYS A 221 4.73 7.23 -6.23
CA LYS A 221 3.57 7.67 -5.46
C LYS A 221 4.03 8.75 -4.48
N ILE A 222 3.58 9.96 -4.72
CA ILE A 222 4.03 11.17 -4.03
C ILE A 222 2.93 11.63 -3.09
N GLY A 223 3.25 11.82 -1.80
CA GLY A 223 2.30 12.24 -0.79
C GLY A 223 1.87 13.71 -0.88
N ASN A 224 2.83 14.61 -1.12
CA ASN A 224 2.61 16.04 -1.31
C ASN A 224 3.18 16.47 -2.68
N ALA A 225 2.35 16.35 -3.73
CA ALA A 225 2.79 16.57 -5.10
C ALA A 225 3.20 18.02 -5.41
N GLY A 226 2.53 19.02 -4.84
CA GLY A 226 2.92 20.43 -4.99
C GLY A 226 4.20 20.81 -4.26
N GLY A 227 4.65 19.96 -3.32
CA GLY A 227 5.88 20.16 -2.56
C GLY A 227 7.16 19.70 -3.27
N ILE A 228 7.09 19.20 -4.52
CA ILE A 228 8.27 18.74 -5.27
C ILE A 228 8.29 19.22 -6.71
N LYS A 229 9.50 19.36 -7.25
CA LYS A 229 9.76 19.48 -8.68
C LYS A 229 10.45 18.21 -9.18
N LEU A 230 10.03 17.72 -10.34
CA LEU A 230 10.60 16.55 -10.99
C LEU A 230 11.39 16.95 -12.25
N ILE A 231 12.57 16.36 -12.41
CA ILE A 231 13.40 16.47 -13.61
C ILE A 231 13.67 15.05 -14.09
N PHE A 232 13.21 14.71 -15.29
CA PHE A 232 13.35 13.37 -15.87
C PHE A 232 14.16 13.44 -17.17
N ASP A 233 15.24 12.66 -17.27
CA ASP A 233 16.18 12.67 -18.38
C ASP A 233 16.66 14.10 -18.74
N GLY A 234 16.84 14.94 -17.72
CA GLY A 234 17.24 16.34 -17.85
C GLY A 234 16.11 17.31 -18.25
N LYS A 235 14.89 16.83 -18.48
CA LYS A 235 13.71 17.66 -18.76
C LYS A 235 13.00 18.02 -17.45
N ASP A 236 12.92 19.31 -17.14
CA ASP A 236 12.08 19.82 -16.04
C ASP A 236 10.61 19.56 -16.36
N MET A 237 9.96 18.74 -15.53
CA MET A 237 8.55 18.37 -15.63
C MET A 237 7.65 19.28 -14.77
N GLY A 238 8.25 20.17 -13.98
CA GLY A 238 7.54 21.07 -13.08
C GLY A 238 6.99 20.38 -11.84
N LEU A 239 5.91 20.95 -11.31
CA LEU A 239 5.20 20.41 -10.16
C LEU A 239 4.24 19.33 -10.65
N PRO A 240 4.30 18.10 -10.12
CA PRO A 240 3.41 17.02 -10.54
C PRO A 240 1.96 17.22 -10.07
N GLY A 241 1.70 18.16 -9.15
CA GLY A 241 0.34 18.53 -8.75
C GLY A 241 0.26 19.65 -7.72
N GLU A 242 -0.88 19.74 -7.05
CA GLU A 242 -1.14 20.74 -5.99
C GLU A 242 -0.60 20.31 -4.62
N ASN A 243 -0.43 21.29 -3.73
CA ASN A 243 0.01 21.05 -2.35
C ASN A 243 -0.95 20.12 -1.59
N GLY A 244 -0.38 19.15 -0.87
CA GLY A 244 -1.11 18.17 -0.08
C GLY A 244 -1.84 17.08 -0.88
N LYS A 245 -1.85 17.15 -2.22
CA LYS A 245 -2.44 16.10 -3.05
C LYS A 245 -1.47 14.94 -3.24
N VAL A 246 -2.01 13.73 -3.13
CA VAL A 246 -1.29 12.49 -3.42
C VAL A 246 -1.44 12.17 -4.91
N ILE A 247 -0.33 11.97 -5.62
CA ILE A 247 -0.33 11.66 -7.06
C ILE A 247 0.54 10.44 -7.34
N THR A 248 0.11 9.62 -8.30
CA THR A 248 0.88 8.49 -8.83
C THR A 248 1.29 8.78 -10.26
N LEU A 249 2.58 8.57 -10.58
CA LEU A 249 3.16 8.81 -11.89
C LEU A 249 3.98 7.62 -12.35
N ASN A 250 3.89 7.28 -13.62
CA ASN A 250 4.71 6.25 -14.26
C ASN A 250 5.56 6.91 -15.34
N LEU A 251 6.86 6.98 -15.12
CA LEU A 251 7.82 7.50 -16.09
C LEU A 251 8.45 6.32 -16.85
N PRO A 252 8.60 6.39 -18.18
CA PRO A 252 8.39 7.56 -19.04
C PRO A 252 6.95 7.79 -19.58
N SER A 253 5.95 7.01 -19.20
CA SER A 253 4.59 7.12 -19.77
C SER A 253 3.89 8.47 -19.51
N ASP A 254 4.11 9.08 -18.35
CA ASP A 254 3.39 10.27 -17.88
C ASP A 254 4.21 11.56 -18.01
N ILE A 255 4.96 11.73 -19.11
CA ILE A 255 5.92 12.85 -19.27
C ILE A 255 5.26 14.24 -19.33
N ASN A 256 3.96 14.33 -19.64
CA ASN A 256 3.25 15.61 -19.73
C ASN A 256 2.07 15.62 -18.76
N PHE A 257 2.23 16.27 -17.60
CA PHE A 257 1.11 16.59 -16.71
C PHE A 257 0.35 17.76 -17.34
N THR A 258 -0.79 17.49 -17.96
CA THR A 258 -1.68 18.56 -18.44
C THR A 258 -2.13 19.37 -17.24
N ARG A 259 -1.84 20.67 -17.26
CA ARG A 259 -2.23 21.66 -16.23
C ARG A 259 -3.73 21.71 -16.00
#